data_AF-A0A6C0C1N5-F1
#
_entry.id   AF-A0A6C0C1N5-F1
#
_cell.length_a   1.000
_cell.length_b   1.000
_cell.length_c   1.000
_cell.angle_alpha   90.00
_cell.angle_beta   90.00
_cell.angle_gamma   90.00
#
_symmetry.space_group_name_H-M   'P 1'
#
loop_
_entity.id
_entity.type
_entity.pdbx_description
1 polymer ?
#
loop_
_entity_poly.entity_id
_entity_poly.type
_entity_poly.pdbx_seq_one_letter_code
_entity_poly.pdbx_strand_id
1 'polypeptide(L)'
;MQSEQRINPNTPHLVIGQQDRTEDLNRRINNRLIPDSDLQPNFDFRPMSTKQSVYPSKIFDKNSKVLLEEHLAFLPQQTFNPGNTKSHVSGFMSNVGVESHLKNIGTPNTKYGSDIYIPSSNSDLYKSTIEPSQIDSTHSLLFRRFGFDTKEKFHPNIGNDVFFNHSRTQLRNQES
;
A
#
# COMPACT_ATOMS: atom_id res chain seq x y z
N MET A 1 -26.97 5.99 -23.96
CA MET A 1 -26.67 7.03 -24.96
C MET A 1 -26.33 8.32 -24.23
N GLN A 2 -25.05 8.53 -23.91
CA GLN A 2 -24.58 9.78 -23.32
C GLN A 2 -24.36 10.77 -24.46
N SER A 3 -25.09 11.88 -24.44
CA SER A 3 -24.96 12.94 -25.43
C SER A 3 -23.66 13.71 -25.18
N GLU A 4 -22.73 13.67 -26.14
CA GLU A 4 -21.55 14.54 -26.15
C GLU A 4 -21.99 16.01 -26.24
N GLN A 5 -21.80 16.77 -25.16
CA GLN A 5 -21.97 18.22 -25.19
C GLN A 5 -20.71 18.83 -25.83
N ARG A 6 -20.83 19.27 -27.08
CA ARG A 6 -19.79 20.06 -27.74
C ARG A 6 -19.72 21.45 -27.12
N ILE A 7 -18.57 21.78 -26.56
CA ILE A 7 -18.30 23.03 -25.85
C ILE A 7 -18.12 24.16 -26.88
N ASN A 8 -18.87 25.25 -26.69
CA ASN A 8 -18.82 26.46 -27.51
C ASN A 8 -17.54 27.27 -27.19
N PRO A 9 -16.70 27.62 -28.18
CA PRO A 9 -15.40 28.25 -27.94
C PRO A 9 -15.44 29.71 -27.45
N ASN A 10 -16.62 30.35 -27.36
CA ASN A 10 -16.74 31.79 -27.11
C ASN A 10 -17.39 32.20 -25.77
N THR A 11 -17.38 31.35 -24.74
CA THR A 11 -17.72 31.80 -23.38
C THR A 11 -16.46 32.28 -22.65
N PRO A 12 -16.31 33.60 -22.39
CA PRO A 12 -15.19 34.09 -21.63
C PRO A 12 -15.39 33.63 -20.18
N HIS A 13 -14.37 32.97 -19.63
CA HIS A 13 -14.26 32.54 -18.23
C HIS A 13 -15.02 31.26 -17.81
N LEU A 14 -14.89 30.15 -18.56
CA LEU A 14 -14.98 28.84 -17.92
C LEU A 14 -13.63 28.55 -17.24
N VAL A 15 -13.48 28.94 -15.98
CA VAL A 15 -12.33 28.55 -15.15
C VAL A 15 -12.50 27.06 -14.86
N ILE A 16 -11.81 26.21 -15.61
CA ILE A 16 -11.67 24.79 -15.28
C ILE A 16 -10.88 24.77 -13.97
N GLY A 17 -11.56 24.52 -12.86
CA GLY A 17 -10.96 24.59 -11.53
C GLY A 17 -9.82 23.60 -11.38
N GLN A 18 -8.86 23.94 -10.52
CA GLN A 18 -7.68 23.15 -10.15
C GLN A 18 -8.03 21.89 -9.31
N GLN A 19 -9.20 21.29 -9.56
CA GLN A 19 -9.78 20.19 -8.77
C GLN A 19 -9.42 18.81 -9.31
N ASP A 20 -8.88 18.70 -10.52
CA ASP A 20 -8.51 17.39 -11.11
C ASP A 20 -7.59 16.58 -10.19
N ARG A 21 -6.63 17.27 -9.54
CA ARG A 21 -5.75 16.63 -8.55
C ARG A 21 -6.51 16.21 -7.29
N THR A 22 -7.42 17.05 -6.80
CA THR A 22 -8.26 16.72 -5.64
C THR A 22 -9.14 15.50 -5.94
N GLU A 23 -9.73 15.47 -7.12
CA GLU A 23 -10.58 14.38 -7.60
C GLU A 23 -9.79 13.07 -7.78
N ASP A 24 -8.58 13.13 -8.36
CA ASP A 24 -7.68 11.97 -8.47
C ASP A 24 -7.29 11.44 -7.08
N LEU A 25 -6.90 12.33 -6.18
CA LEU A 25 -6.55 11.95 -4.80
C LEU A 25 -7.75 11.33 -4.08
N ASN A 26 -8.94 11.92 -4.20
CA ASN A 26 -10.17 11.40 -3.63
C ASN A 26 -10.48 10.00 -4.15
N ARG A 27 -10.39 9.78 -5.46
CA ARG A 27 -10.59 8.47 -6.10
C ARG A 27 -9.60 7.44 -5.60
N ARG A 28 -8.31 7.80 -5.53
CA ARG A 28 -7.25 6.92 -5.02
C ARG A 28 -7.46 6.58 -3.55
N ILE A 29 -7.90 7.53 -2.73
CA ILE A 29 -8.21 7.27 -1.32
C ILE A 29 -9.42 6.35 -1.22
N ASN A 30 -10.48 6.61 -1.97
CA ASN A 30 -11.70 5.82 -1.95
C ASN A 30 -11.44 4.36 -2.39
N ASN A 31 -10.65 4.16 -3.46
CA ASN A 31 -10.28 2.82 -3.93
C ASN A 31 -9.51 1.99 -2.89
N ARG A 32 -8.91 2.61 -1.88
CA ARG A 32 -8.24 1.89 -0.77
C ARG A 32 -9.19 1.50 0.35
N LEU A 33 -10.43 2.00 0.36
CA LEU A 33 -11.41 1.74 1.41
C LEU A 33 -12.38 0.61 1.04
N ILE A 34 -12.37 0.19 -0.22
CA ILE A 34 -13.28 -0.82 -0.76
C ILE A 34 -12.45 -2.09 -1.07
N PRO A 35 -12.93 -3.28 -0.69
CA PRO A 35 -12.27 -4.54 -1.07
C PRO A 35 -12.34 -4.76 -2.58
N ASP A 36 -11.42 -5.54 -3.13
CA ASP A 36 -11.36 -5.81 -4.57
C ASP A 36 -12.57 -6.63 -5.07
N SER A 37 -13.16 -7.45 -4.19
CA SER A 37 -14.31 -8.29 -4.49
C SER A 37 -15.31 -8.29 -3.36
N ASP A 38 -16.56 -8.61 -3.66
CA ASP A 38 -17.62 -8.74 -2.66
C ASP A 38 -17.31 -9.89 -1.69
N LEU A 39 -17.11 -9.53 -0.43
CA LEU A 39 -16.82 -10.46 0.66
C LEU A 39 -18.11 -10.95 1.31
N GLN A 40 -18.09 -12.17 1.86
CA GLN A 40 -19.22 -12.69 2.61
C GLN A 40 -19.56 -11.77 3.81
N PRO A 41 -20.84 -11.53 4.11
CA PRO A 41 -21.20 -10.76 5.29
C PRO A 41 -20.89 -11.56 6.57
N ASN A 42 -20.45 -10.86 7.61
CA ASN A 42 -20.40 -11.44 8.96
C ASN A 42 -21.77 -11.27 9.63
N PHE A 43 -22.41 -12.39 9.98
CA PHE A 43 -23.71 -12.37 10.65
C PHE A 43 -23.53 -12.24 12.17
N ASP A 44 -24.02 -11.15 12.75
CA ASP A 44 -24.09 -10.96 14.20
C ASP A 44 -25.53 -11.22 14.70
N PHE A 45 -25.69 -12.25 15.53
CA PHE A 45 -26.99 -12.59 16.10
C PHE A 45 -27.24 -11.74 17.34
N ARG A 46 -28.34 -10.99 17.34
CA ARG A 46 -28.74 -10.22 18.51
C ARG A 46 -29.19 -11.16 19.64
N PRO A 47 -28.74 -10.92 20.88
CA PRO A 47 -29.21 -11.72 22.01
C PRO A 47 -30.71 -11.54 22.18
N MET A 48 -31.43 -12.64 22.44
CA MET A 48 -32.88 -12.64 22.67
C MET A 48 -33.20 -13.29 24.01
N SER A 49 -34.29 -12.85 24.65
CA SER A 49 -34.72 -13.39 25.94
C SER A 49 -35.16 -14.85 25.79
N THR A 50 -34.51 -15.75 26.54
CA THR A 50 -34.84 -17.18 26.60
C THR A 50 -35.71 -17.54 27.81
N LYS A 51 -36.14 -16.56 28.61
CA LYS A 51 -36.75 -16.74 29.95
C LYS A 51 -37.94 -17.71 29.99
N GLN A 52 -38.70 -17.79 28.89
CA GLN A 52 -39.90 -18.65 28.79
C GLN A 52 -39.74 -19.76 27.75
N SER A 53 -38.53 -19.98 27.22
CA SER A 53 -38.27 -21.02 26.22
C SER A 53 -37.85 -22.32 26.90
N VAL A 54 -38.77 -23.29 26.93
CA VAL A 54 -38.43 -24.67 27.30
C VAL A 54 -37.94 -25.38 26.03
N TYR A 55 -36.65 -25.68 25.96
CA TYR A 55 -35.95 -26.26 24.80
C TYR A 55 -36.13 -25.44 23.50
N PRO A 56 -35.46 -24.28 23.36
CA PRO A 56 -35.50 -23.50 22.12
C PRO A 56 -34.80 -24.28 21.00
N SER A 57 -35.56 -25.09 20.26
CA SER A 57 -35.08 -25.85 19.09
C SER A 57 -35.12 -25.03 17.79
N LYS A 58 -35.79 -23.86 17.81
CA LYS A 58 -35.91 -22.94 16.67
C LYS A 58 -35.81 -21.51 17.15
N ILE A 59 -34.61 -20.93 17.07
CA ILE A 59 -34.35 -19.51 17.35
C ILE A 59 -34.48 -18.66 16.07
N PHE A 60 -34.56 -19.30 14.89
CA PHE A 60 -34.56 -18.60 13.61
C PHE A 60 -35.96 -18.25 13.15
N ASP A 61 -36.17 -16.96 12.87
CA ASP A 61 -37.27 -16.50 12.04
C ASP A 61 -37.13 -17.16 10.66
N LYS A 62 -38.00 -18.13 10.36
CA LYS A 62 -37.78 -19.08 9.26
C LYS A 62 -37.95 -18.48 7.87
N ASN A 63 -38.41 -17.24 7.77
CA ASN A 63 -38.84 -16.66 6.51
C ASN A 63 -37.99 -15.42 6.18
N SER A 64 -36.74 -15.65 5.80
CA SER A 64 -36.00 -14.63 5.06
C SER A 64 -36.74 -14.35 3.74
N LYS A 65 -37.04 -13.08 3.47
CA LYS A 65 -37.57 -12.65 2.16
C LYS A 65 -36.49 -12.60 1.07
N VAL A 66 -35.23 -12.68 1.48
CA VAL A 66 -34.06 -12.51 0.60
C VAL A 66 -33.34 -13.85 0.49
N LEU A 67 -32.94 -14.19 -0.74
CA LEU A 67 -32.12 -15.37 -1.00
C LEU A 67 -30.73 -15.16 -0.38
N LEU A 68 -30.15 -16.22 0.18
CA LEU A 68 -28.76 -16.16 0.62
C LEU A 68 -27.84 -16.12 -0.60
N GLU A 69 -27.06 -15.06 -0.72
CA GLU A 69 -26.05 -14.94 -1.78
C GLU A 69 -24.85 -15.84 -1.47
N GLU A 70 -24.38 -16.57 -2.49
CA GLU A 70 -23.17 -17.36 -2.40
C GLU A 70 -21.95 -16.47 -2.69
N HIS A 71 -20.98 -16.46 -1.78
CA HIS A 71 -19.74 -15.71 -1.93
C HIS A 71 -18.56 -16.67 -2.09
N LEU A 72 -17.56 -16.26 -2.85
CA LEU A 72 -16.30 -16.99 -2.95
C LEU A 72 -15.55 -16.94 -1.62
N ALA A 73 -14.74 -17.98 -1.36
CA ALA A 73 -13.89 -18.00 -0.19
C ALA A 73 -12.83 -16.89 -0.26
N PHE A 74 -12.75 -16.06 0.77
CA PHE A 74 -11.71 -15.03 0.88
C PHE A 74 -10.30 -15.64 0.91
N LEU A 75 -9.48 -15.26 -0.08
CA LEU A 75 -8.07 -15.61 -0.17
C LEU A 75 -7.22 -14.33 -0.11
N PRO A 76 -6.38 -14.13 0.93
CA PRO A 76 -5.55 -12.93 1.07
C PRO A 76 -4.60 -12.69 -0.10
N GLN A 77 -4.22 -13.75 -0.82
CA GLN A 77 -3.33 -13.68 -1.98
C GLN A 77 -4.01 -13.10 -3.23
N GLN A 78 -5.34 -13.19 -3.33
CA GLN A 78 -6.09 -12.83 -4.53
C GLN A 78 -7.01 -11.63 -4.33
N THR A 79 -7.52 -11.43 -3.11
CA THR A 79 -8.48 -10.38 -2.80
C THR A 79 -7.89 -9.45 -1.76
N PHE A 80 -7.68 -8.19 -2.12
CA PHE A 80 -7.37 -7.17 -1.13
C PHE A 80 -8.60 -6.86 -0.28
N ASN A 81 -8.42 -6.82 1.03
CA ASN A 81 -9.43 -6.39 1.99
C ASN A 81 -8.82 -5.30 2.88
N PRO A 82 -9.28 -4.04 2.79
CA PRO A 82 -8.78 -2.93 3.60
C PRO A 82 -9.28 -2.94 5.05
N GLY A 83 -9.96 -4.02 5.46
CA GLY A 83 -10.50 -4.21 6.81
C GLY A 83 -9.46 -4.12 7.94
N ASN A 84 -9.94 -4.33 9.16
CA ASN A 84 -9.14 -4.16 10.37
C ASN A 84 -8.12 -5.31 10.58
N THR A 85 -7.40 -5.27 11.70
CA THR A 85 -6.39 -6.29 12.09
C THR A 85 -6.90 -7.73 12.05
N LYS A 86 -8.22 -7.96 12.04
CA LYS A 86 -8.83 -9.27 11.86
C LYS A 86 -9.24 -9.45 10.40
N SER A 87 -8.61 -10.44 9.77
CA SER A 87 -8.97 -10.90 8.43
C SER A 87 -10.42 -11.40 8.36
N HIS A 88 -10.94 -11.49 7.15
CA HIS A 88 -12.29 -11.99 6.90
C HIS A 88 -12.45 -13.44 7.41
N VAL A 89 -13.60 -13.73 8.03
CA VAL A 89 -13.83 -14.99 8.77
C VAL A 89 -13.69 -16.22 7.87
N SER A 90 -14.18 -16.18 6.63
CA SER A 90 -14.08 -17.32 5.71
C SER A 90 -12.62 -17.71 5.41
N GLY A 91 -11.72 -16.73 5.33
CA GLY A 91 -10.29 -16.96 5.08
C GLY A 91 -9.62 -17.63 6.26
N PHE A 92 -9.96 -17.20 7.49
CA PHE A 92 -9.49 -17.85 8.71
C PHE A 92 -10.05 -19.27 8.84
N MET A 93 -11.36 -19.47 8.62
CA MET A 93 -12.01 -20.78 8.76
C MET A 93 -11.48 -21.81 7.75
N SER A 94 -11.12 -21.39 6.54
CA SER A 94 -10.51 -22.27 5.54
C SER A 94 -9.04 -22.59 5.84
N ASN A 95 -8.33 -21.72 6.56
CA ASN A 95 -6.88 -21.83 6.79
C ASN A 95 -6.50 -21.92 8.27
N VAL A 96 -7.35 -22.48 9.12
CA VAL A 96 -7.12 -22.57 10.58
C VAL A 96 -5.76 -23.17 10.91
N GLY A 97 -5.35 -24.24 10.22
CA GLY A 97 -4.06 -24.88 10.46
C GLY A 97 -2.86 -23.96 10.19
N VAL A 98 -2.92 -23.21 9.08
CA VAL A 98 -1.87 -22.23 8.72
C VAL A 98 -1.86 -21.10 9.73
N GLU A 99 -3.02 -20.53 10.05
CA GLU A 99 -3.17 -19.45 11.04
C GLU A 99 -2.68 -19.87 12.43
N SER A 100 -2.98 -21.09 12.87
CA SER A 100 -2.50 -21.64 14.13
C SER A 100 -0.98 -21.81 14.15
N HIS A 101 -0.39 -22.20 13.02
CA HIS A 101 1.06 -22.29 12.87
C HIS A 101 1.72 -20.90 12.90
N LEU A 102 1.19 -19.94 12.14
CA LEU A 102 1.67 -18.55 12.12
C LEU A 102 1.55 -17.88 13.50
N LYS A 103 0.50 -18.22 14.28
CA LYS A 103 0.27 -17.73 15.65
C LYS A 103 0.97 -18.54 16.73
N ASN A 104 1.70 -19.59 16.35
CA ASN A 104 2.42 -20.42 17.29
C ASN A 104 1.57 -21.09 18.38
N ILE A 105 0.32 -21.43 18.06
CA ILE A 105 -0.65 -21.94 19.06
C ILE A 105 -0.32 -23.38 19.49
N GLY A 106 0.16 -24.21 18.55
CA GLY A 106 0.42 -25.63 18.79
C GLY A 106 1.82 -25.94 19.30
N THR A 107 2.68 -24.95 19.50
CA THR A 107 4.09 -25.16 19.83
C THR A 107 4.33 -25.05 21.35
N PRO A 108 5.10 -25.96 21.95
CA PRO A 108 5.49 -25.84 23.35
C PRO A 108 6.39 -24.61 23.56
N ASN A 109 6.24 -23.95 24.70
CA ASN A 109 7.08 -22.81 25.05
C ASN A 109 8.47 -23.30 25.49
N THR A 110 9.50 -23.07 24.67
CA THR A 110 10.88 -23.48 24.94
C THR A 110 11.76 -22.27 25.29
N LYS A 111 12.77 -22.47 26.15
CA LYS A 111 13.64 -21.39 26.65
C LYS A 111 14.39 -20.61 25.56
N TYR A 112 14.60 -21.21 24.40
CA TYR A 112 15.46 -20.68 23.33
C TYR A 112 14.68 -20.18 22.11
N GLY A 113 13.34 -20.21 22.13
CA GLY A 113 12.50 -19.62 21.09
C GLY A 113 12.64 -20.23 19.70
N SER A 114 13.19 -21.46 19.59
CA SER A 114 13.37 -22.17 18.32
C SER A 114 12.06 -22.53 17.62
N ASP A 115 10.97 -22.53 18.37
CA ASP A 115 9.66 -23.00 17.92
C ASP A 115 8.76 -21.84 17.51
N ILE A 116 9.29 -20.66 17.17
CA ILE A 116 8.52 -19.50 16.71
C ILE A 116 8.56 -19.42 15.19
N TYR A 117 7.41 -19.21 14.56
CA TYR A 117 7.37 -18.97 13.12
C TYR A 117 8.12 -17.66 12.78
N ILE A 118 9.20 -17.79 12.00
CA ILE A 118 9.96 -16.66 11.44
C ILE A 118 9.82 -16.71 9.92
N PRO A 119 9.29 -15.66 9.28
CA PRO A 119 9.16 -15.64 7.83
C PRO A 119 10.54 -15.69 7.16
N SER A 120 10.62 -16.34 6.00
CA SER A 120 11.86 -16.43 5.22
C SER A 120 12.39 -15.04 4.87
N SER A 121 13.72 -14.87 4.85
CA SER A 121 14.37 -13.63 4.38
C SER A 121 14.07 -13.29 2.91
N ASN A 122 13.61 -14.27 2.13
CA ASN A 122 13.16 -14.08 0.74
C ASN A 122 11.64 -13.81 0.62
N SER A 123 10.90 -13.71 1.73
CA SER A 123 9.48 -13.38 1.70
C SER A 123 9.23 -11.91 1.34
N ASP A 124 8.03 -11.63 0.81
CA ASP A 124 7.59 -10.27 0.44
C ASP A 124 7.65 -9.29 1.61
N LEU A 125 7.60 -9.78 2.87
CA LEU A 125 7.74 -8.96 4.07
C LEU A 125 9.12 -8.29 4.17
N TYR A 126 10.17 -8.98 3.72
CA TYR A 126 11.56 -8.49 3.80
C TYR A 126 12.12 -8.07 2.45
N LYS A 127 11.63 -8.65 1.36
CA LYS A 127 12.13 -8.41 0.01
C LYS A 127 10.96 -8.08 -0.91
N SER A 128 10.60 -6.80 -1.01
CA SER A 128 9.62 -6.38 -2.03
C SER A 128 10.29 -6.33 -3.40
N THR A 129 9.76 -7.10 -4.34
CA THR A 129 10.13 -7.00 -5.75
C THR A 129 9.29 -5.90 -6.38
N ILE A 130 9.88 -4.72 -6.54
CA ILE A 130 9.27 -3.63 -7.31
C ILE A 130 9.65 -3.87 -8.77
N GLU A 131 8.72 -4.40 -9.56
CA GLU A 131 8.91 -4.46 -11.00
C GLU A 131 9.01 -3.04 -11.55
N PRO A 132 10.06 -2.70 -12.31
CA PRO A 132 10.21 -1.37 -12.88
C PRO A 132 9.09 -1.15 -13.91
N SER A 133 8.08 -0.39 -13.51
CA SER A 133 7.02 0.02 -14.43
C SER A 133 7.65 0.89 -15.52
N GLN A 134 7.51 0.48 -16.79
CA GLN A 134 7.87 1.29 -17.95
C GLN A 134 6.85 2.44 -18.10
N ILE A 135 6.95 3.42 -17.22
CA ILE A 135 6.18 4.66 -17.31
C ILE A 135 7.11 5.67 -17.97
N ASP A 136 6.62 6.34 -19.02
CA ASP A 136 7.25 7.56 -19.52
C ASP A 136 7.29 8.58 -18.38
N SER A 137 8.42 8.62 -17.67
CA SER A 137 8.59 9.50 -16.52
C SER A 137 8.52 10.94 -17.01
N THR A 138 7.48 11.67 -16.59
CA THR A 138 7.38 13.12 -16.77
C THR A 138 8.53 13.88 -16.09
N HIS A 139 9.29 13.21 -15.23
CA HIS A 139 10.39 13.76 -14.45
C HIS A 139 11.67 12.91 -14.63
N SER A 140 12.26 12.99 -15.83
CA SER A 140 13.47 12.26 -16.22
C SER A 140 14.70 12.51 -15.32
N LEU A 141 14.69 13.58 -14.53
CA LEU A 141 15.80 13.97 -13.66
C LEU A 141 15.71 13.42 -12.23
N LEU A 142 14.56 12.87 -11.79
CA LEU A 142 14.33 12.50 -10.38
C LEU A 142 15.35 11.48 -9.84
N PHE A 143 15.80 10.57 -10.70
CA PHE A 143 16.78 9.52 -10.37
C PHE A 143 18.15 9.74 -11.01
N ARG A 144 18.33 10.88 -11.70
CA ARG A 144 19.61 11.21 -12.31
C ARG A 144 20.59 11.59 -11.19
N ARG A 145 21.62 10.77 -11.00
CA ARG A 145 22.76 11.15 -10.17
C ARG A 145 23.59 12.17 -10.94
N PHE A 146 23.59 13.41 -10.49
CA PHE A 146 24.53 14.42 -10.99
C PHE A 146 25.90 14.13 -10.39
N GLY A 147 26.81 13.60 -11.20
CA GLY A 147 28.23 13.58 -10.85
C GLY A 147 28.77 14.99 -10.96
N PHE A 148 29.47 15.45 -9.92
CA PHE A 148 30.37 16.58 -10.08
C PHE A 148 31.66 16.03 -10.69
N ASP A 149 32.03 16.56 -11.85
CA ASP A 149 33.35 16.28 -12.41
C ASP A 149 34.39 16.91 -11.48
N THR A 150 35.11 16.07 -10.74
CA THR A 150 36.14 16.52 -9.79
C THR A 150 37.49 16.72 -10.45
N LYS A 151 37.61 16.44 -11.74
CA LYS A 151 38.90 16.45 -12.43
C LYS A 151 38.88 17.51 -13.53
N GLU A 152 39.98 18.23 -13.64
CA GLU A 152 40.37 19.10 -14.77
C GLU A 152 39.94 20.57 -14.78
N LYS A 153 39.21 21.10 -13.79
CA LYS A 153 38.92 22.56 -13.75
C LYS A 153 39.86 23.41 -12.90
N PHE A 154 40.81 22.80 -12.19
CA PHE A 154 41.78 23.53 -11.39
C PHE A 154 43.17 23.41 -12.04
N HIS A 155 43.85 24.55 -12.16
CA HIS A 155 45.23 24.60 -12.62
C HIS A 155 46.10 23.71 -11.72
N PRO A 156 46.97 22.85 -12.27
CA PRO A 156 47.67 21.79 -11.51
C PRO A 156 48.54 22.32 -10.36
N ASN A 157 48.89 23.61 -10.37
CA ASN A 157 49.77 24.25 -9.39
C ASN A 157 49.01 25.04 -8.30
N ILE A 158 47.68 25.04 -8.29
CA ILE A 158 46.86 25.78 -7.31
C ILE A 158 46.28 24.79 -6.31
N GLY A 159 46.26 25.13 -5.01
CA GLY A 159 45.70 24.25 -3.99
C GLY A 159 46.69 23.33 -3.28
N ASN A 160 47.96 23.28 -3.72
CA ASN A 160 48.96 22.31 -3.24
C ASN A 160 49.71 22.74 -1.96
N ASP A 161 49.63 24.02 -1.58
CA ASP A 161 50.41 24.55 -0.45
C ASP A 161 49.70 24.31 0.90
N VAL A 162 50.49 24.02 1.95
CA VAL A 162 50.01 23.82 3.32
C VAL A 162 49.65 25.15 4.01
N PHE A 163 50.34 26.23 3.66
CA PHE A 163 50.12 27.57 4.20
C PHE A 163 49.90 28.56 3.06
N PHE A 164 49.10 29.61 3.30
CA PHE A 164 48.75 30.64 2.30
C PHE A 164 48.04 30.10 1.03
N ASN A 165 47.25 29.03 1.18
CA ASN A 165 46.52 28.34 0.12
C ASN A 165 45.25 29.09 -0.37
N HIS A 166 45.27 30.42 -0.36
CA HIS A 166 44.17 31.20 -0.91
C HIS A 166 44.29 31.24 -2.44
N SER A 167 43.29 30.69 -3.14
CA SER A 167 43.25 30.63 -4.60
C SER A 167 43.40 32.00 -5.27
N ARG A 168 42.92 33.07 -4.62
CA ARG A 168 43.01 34.46 -5.09
C ARG A 168 44.46 34.99 -5.13
N THR A 169 45.33 34.56 -4.23
CA THR A 169 46.75 34.96 -4.24
C THR A 169 47.59 34.05 -5.13
N GLN A 170 47.31 32.75 -5.13
CA GLN A 170 48.00 31.78 -5.98
C GLN A 170 47.79 32.06 -7.48
N LEU A 171 46.57 32.44 -7.90
CA LEU A 171 46.28 32.83 -9.28
C LEU A 171 47.09 34.04 -9.76
N ARG A 172 47.35 35.01 -8.87
CA ARG A 172 48.07 36.25 -9.21
C ARG A 172 49.55 36.03 -9.53
N ASN A 173 50.14 34.97 -9.00
CA ASN A 173 51.56 34.65 -9.14
C ASN A 173 51.86 33.71 -10.33
N GLN A 174 50.86 33.34 -11.15
CA GLN A 174 51.03 32.45 -12.30
C GLN A 174 51.25 33.19 -13.63
N GLU A 175 51.16 34.52 -13.67
CA GLU A 175 51.41 35.33 -14.89
C GLU A 175 52.85 35.90 -14.90
N SER A 176 53.84 35.05 -15.18
CA SER A 176 55.22 35.49 -15.52
C SER A 176 55.80 34.65 -16.65
#